data_AF-A0A1H0EGQ1-F1
#
_entry.id   AF-A0A1H0EGQ1-F1
#
_cell.length_a   1.000
_cell.length_b   1.000
_cell.length_c   1.000
_cell.angle_alpha   90.00
_cell.angle_beta   90.00
_cell.angle_gamma   90.00
#
_symmetry.space_group_name_H-M   'P 1'
#
loop_
_entity.id
_entity.type
_entity.pdbx_description
1 polymer ?
#
loop_
_entity_poly.entity_id
_entity_poly.type
_entity_poly.pdbx_seq_one_letter_code
_entity_poly.pdbx_strand_id
1 'polypeptide(L)'
;MEAKVIIVTEVKSNKSENNVWMVAITGEEQGQAYCKSPYKAMRFAFLLKKQTGFHIEDASLKALSAEIAKEKVASAESEAEKPAEQEPQVEEKPKKQRKPRAKKAEAESQALAQVAEQKGLIAFL
;
A
#
# COMPACT_ATOMS: atom_id res chain seq x y z
N MET A 1 17.96 11.11 23.42
CA MET A 1 17.49 10.11 22.44
C MET A 1 16.72 10.88 21.39
N GLU A 2 17.28 11.02 20.19
CA GLU A 2 16.59 11.68 19.09
C GLU A 2 15.34 10.88 18.72
N ALA A 3 14.20 11.55 18.61
CA ALA A 3 12.96 10.91 18.21
C ALA A 3 13.10 10.50 16.75
N LYS A 4 13.08 9.20 16.48
CA LYS A 4 13.08 8.67 15.12
C LYS A 4 11.71 8.92 14.48
N VAL A 5 11.72 9.68 13.39
CA VAL A 5 10.53 10.05 12.62
C VAL A 5 10.78 9.68 11.15
N ILE A 6 9.74 9.25 10.46
CA ILE A 6 9.77 9.01 9.02
C ILE A 6 9.47 10.33 8.32
N ILE A 7 10.43 10.79 7.52
CA ILE A 7 10.33 12.00 6.71
C ILE A 7 10.23 11.63 5.24
N VAL A 8 9.46 12.41 4.49
CA VAL A 8 9.31 12.27 3.05
C VAL A 8 9.55 13.61 2.40
N THR A 9 10.50 13.64 1.48
CA THR A 9 10.91 14.87 0.79
C THR A 9 10.91 14.67 -0.71
N GLU A 10 10.48 15.70 -1.43
CA GLU A 10 10.64 15.77 -2.87
C GLU A 10 12.11 16.09 -3.20
N VAL A 11 12.68 15.29 -4.10
CA VAL A 11 14.05 15.40 -4.57
C VAL A 11 14.02 15.49 -6.08
N LYS A 12 14.52 16.60 -6.63
CA LYS A 12 14.67 16.75 -8.08
C LYS A 12 15.85 15.93 -8.56
N SER A 13 15.58 14.99 -9.47
CA SER A 13 16.64 14.22 -10.12
C SER A 13 17.33 15.11 -11.16
N ASN A 14 18.64 15.26 -11.08
CA ASN A 14 19.41 15.98 -12.11
C ASN A 14 19.40 15.29 -13.49
N LYS A 15 19.01 14.01 -13.55
CA LYS A 15 19.06 13.19 -14.78
C LYS A 15 17.73 13.15 -15.55
N SER A 16 16.64 13.60 -14.96
CA SER A 16 15.30 13.54 -15.55
C SER A 16 14.43 14.61 -14.92
N GLU A 17 13.64 15.33 -15.71
CA GLU A 17 12.65 16.34 -15.23
C GLU A 17 11.57 15.77 -14.29
N ASN A 18 11.67 14.49 -13.91
CA ASN A 18 10.79 13.85 -12.95
C ASN A 18 11.23 14.11 -11.51
N ASN A 19 10.25 14.52 -10.70
CA ASN A 19 10.39 14.61 -9.25
C ASN A 19 10.47 13.19 -8.66
N VAL A 20 11.46 12.96 -7.80
CA VAL A 20 11.65 11.70 -7.08
C VAL A 20 11.32 11.94 -5.61
N TRP A 21 10.63 11.01 -4.97
CA TRP A 21 10.21 11.12 -3.58
C TRP A 21 11.11 10.27 -2.70
N MET A 22 11.89 10.90 -1.83
CA MET A 22 12.75 10.19 -0.88
C MET A 22 11.99 9.99 0.43
N VAL A 23 11.97 8.76 0.94
CA VAL A 23 11.47 8.40 2.27
C VAL A 23 12.67 8.02 3.12
N ALA A 24 12.88 8.69 4.24
CA ALA A 24 14.00 8.45 5.14
C ALA A 24 13.52 8.40 6.59
N ILE A 25 14.32 7.80 7.47
CA ILE A 25 14.09 7.83 8.91
C ILE A 25 15.13 8.76 9.52
N THR A 26 14.67 9.74 10.30
CA THR A 26 15.54 10.67 11.02
C THR A 26 16.46 9.88 11.96
N GLY A 27 17.77 10.11 11.82
CA GLY A 27 18.80 9.38 12.58
C GLY A 27 19.22 8.04 11.98
N GLU A 28 18.78 7.71 10.76
CA GLU A 28 19.17 6.47 10.07
C GLU A 28 19.47 6.72 8.59
N GLU A 29 20.76 6.81 8.25
CA GLU A 29 21.23 7.15 6.90
C GLU A 29 21.07 6.01 5.89
N GLN A 30 20.99 4.75 6.37
CA GLN A 30 20.89 3.56 5.51
C GLN A 30 19.46 3.21 5.09
N GLY A 31 18.45 3.85 5.70
CA GLY A 31 17.03 3.53 5.49
C GLY A 31 16.33 4.34 4.39
N GLN A 32 17.09 4.99 3.49
CA GLN A 32 16.51 5.86 2.46
C GLN A 32 15.94 5.05 1.30
N ALA A 33 14.67 5.28 0.97
CA ALA A 33 14.01 4.71 -0.19
C ALA A 33 13.59 5.81 -1.16
N TYR A 34 13.80 5.58 -2.45
CA TYR A 34 13.43 6.52 -3.52
C TYR A 34 12.23 5.98 -4.30
N CYS A 35 11.19 6.80 -4.41
CA CYS A 35 9.94 6.48 -5.08
C CYS A 35 9.73 7.40 -6.29
N LYS A 36 9.19 6.85 -7.38
CA LYS A 36 8.92 7.61 -8.61
C LYS A 36 7.59 8.39 -8.59
N SER A 37 6.78 8.25 -7.53
CA SER A 37 5.51 8.95 -7.39
C SER A 37 5.19 9.22 -5.92
N PRO A 38 4.45 10.30 -5.61
CA PRO A 38 4.09 10.65 -4.24
C PRO A 38 3.17 9.59 -3.62
N TYR A 39 2.27 9.00 -4.40
CA TYR A 39 1.40 7.92 -3.90
C TYR A 39 2.19 6.69 -3.43
N LYS A 40 3.26 6.30 -4.15
CA LYS A 40 4.13 5.20 -3.73
C LYS A 40 4.92 5.56 -2.47
N ALA A 41 5.44 6.78 -2.39
CA ALA A 41 6.15 7.26 -1.21
C ALA A 41 5.26 7.24 0.04
N MET A 42 4.01 7.70 -0.09
CA MET A 42 3.02 7.66 0.98
C MET A 42 2.76 6.23 1.46
N ARG A 43 2.52 5.29 0.53
CA ARG A 43 2.31 3.87 0.87
C ARG A 43 3.52 3.27 1.59
N PHE A 44 4.72 3.59 1.14
CA PHE A 44 5.95 3.12 1.74
C PHE A 44 6.16 3.68 3.16
N ALA A 45 5.89 4.97 3.39
CA ALA A 45 5.95 5.57 4.72
C ALA A 45 4.99 4.90 5.71
N PHE A 46 3.75 4.58 5.29
CA PHE A 46 2.81 3.83 6.13
C PHE A 46 3.25 2.39 6.39
N LEU A 47 3.90 1.75 5.43
CA LEU A 47 4.47 0.42 5.62
C LEU A 47 5.61 0.46 6.65
N LEU A 48 6.53 1.42 6.53
CA LEU A 48 7.60 1.63 7.51
C LEU A 48 7.04 1.88 8.91
N LYS A 49 6.04 2.76 9.06
CA LYS A 49 5.36 3.01 10.33
C LYS A 49 4.83 1.73 10.99
N LYS A 50 4.31 0.79 10.20
CA LYS A 50 3.83 -0.51 10.72
C LYS A 50 4.96 -1.45 11.13
N GLN A 51 6.11 -1.39 10.46
CA GLN A 51 7.25 -2.27 10.75
C GLN A 51 8.10 -1.76 11.92
N THR A 52 8.38 -0.46 11.96
CA THR A 52 9.28 0.14 12.96
C THR A 52 8.54 0.75 14.14
N GLY A 53 7.26 1.08 13.98
CA GLY A 53 6.49 1.83 14.97
C GLY A 53 6.81 3.33 15.01
N PHE A 54 7.63 3.85 14.09
CA PHE A 54 7.98 5.27 14.06
C PHE A 54 6.82 6.13 13.53
N HIS A 55 6.74 7.35 14.06
CA HIS A 55 5.78 8.34 13.59
C HIS A 55 6.21 8.87 12.22
N ILE A 56 5.22 9.21 11.38
CA ILE A 56 5.46 9.92 10.13
C ILE A 56 5.27 11.40 10.44
N GLU A 57 6.16 12.23 9.92
CA GLU A 57 6.06 13.68 10.08
C GLU A 57 4.80 14.23 9.39
N ASP A 58 4.04 15.09 10.07
CA ASP A 58 2.81 15.68 9.53
C ASP A 58 3.08 16.59 8.32
N ALA A 59 4.22 17.29 8.31
CA ALA A 59 4.65 18.11 7.18
C ALA A 59 4.82 17.25 5.92
N SER A 60 5.45 16.08 6.07
CA SER A 60 5.63 15.09 5.00
C SER A 60 4.29 14.56 4.47
N LEU A 61 3.33 14.25 5.35
CA LEU A 61 1.98 13.81 4.94
C LEU A 61 1.21 14.90 4.18
N LYS A 62 1.31 16.15 4.65
CA LYS A 62 0.64 17.30 4.01
C LYS A 62 1.20 17.56 2.61
N ALA A 63 2.52 17.51 2.45
CA ALA A 63 3.18 17.66 1.14
C ALA A 63 2.77 16.56 0.17
N LEU A 64 2.81 15.30 0.61
CA LEU A 64 2.38 14.16 -0.21
C LEU A 64 0.91 14.24 -0.61
N SER A 65 0.03 14.59 0.32
CA SER A 65 -1.40 14.71 0.03
C SER A 65 -1.69 15.80 -0.99
N ALA A 66 -1.00 16.95 -0.90
CA ALA A 66 -1.15 18.03 -1.86
C ALA A 66 -0.69 17.59 -3.25
N GLU A 67 0.43 16.88 -3.35
CA GLU A 67 0.93 16.45 -4.65
C GLU A 67 0.10 15.34 -5.29
N ILE A 68 -0.39 14.39 -4.49
CA ILE A 68 -1.32 13.35 -4.98
C ILE A 68 -2.61 13.99 -5.50
N ALA A 69 -3.11 15.04 -4.83
CA ALA A 69 -4.29 15.76 -5.31
C ALA A 69 -4.02 16.44 -6.67
N LYS A 70 -2.86 17.07 -6.84
CA LYS A 70 -2.47 17.67 -8.12
C LYS A 70 -2.31 16.63 -9.23
N GLU A 71 -1.60 15.53 -8.98
CA GLU A 71 -1.42 14.44 -9.95
C GLU A 71 -2.75 13.79 -10.34
N LYS A 72 -3.68 13.63 -9.39
CA LYS A 72 -5.00 13.07 -9.68
C LYS A 72 -5.82 13.99 -10.59
N VAL A 73 -5.72 15.31 -10.44
CA VAL A 73 -6.37 16.27 -11.34
C VAL A 73 -5.73 16.24 -12.73
N ALA A 74 -4.40 16.29 -12.81
CA ALA A 74 -3.68 16.23 -14.09
C ALA A 74 -3.89 14.90 -14.85
N SER A 75 -3.95 13.78 -14.12
CA SER A 75 -4.25 12.47 -14.71
C SER A 75 -5.72 12.34 -15.11
N ALA A 76 -6.65 13.00 -14.40
CA ALA A 76 -8.05 13.05 -14.79
C ALA A 76 -8.27 13.90 -16.06
N GLU A 77 -7.53 15.00 -16.24
CA GLU A 77 -7.57 15.80 -17.47
C GLU A 77 -7.01 15.05 -18.70
N SER A 78 -6.11 14.08 -18.48
CA SER A 78 -5.57 13.24 -19.55
C SER A 78 -6.51 12.10 -19.98
N GLU A 79 -7.49 11.74 -19.14
CA GLU A 79 -8.55 10.75 -19.43
C GLU A 79 -9.91 11.39 -19.75
N ALA A 80 -10.01 12.73 -19.74
CA ALA A 80 -11.26 13.48 -19.90
C ALA A 80 -11.71 13.69 -21.36
N GLU A 81 -11.52 12.70 -22.24
CA GLU A 81 -12.27 12.59 -23.50
C GLU A 81 -13.49 11.65 -23.39
N LYS A 82 -14.03 11.45 -22.17
CA LYS A 82 -15.41 11.02 -21.96
C LYS A 82 -16.09 11.88 -20.89
N PRO A 83 -17.21 12.55 -21.22
CA PRO A 83 -17.86 13.52 -20.33
C PRO A 83 -18.79 12.85 -19.31
N ALA A 84 -19.16 13.67 -18.32
CA ALA A 84 -20.18 13.50 -17.26
C ALA A 84 -19.64 12.84 -15.96
N GLU A 85 -19.82 13.39 -14.77
CA GLU A 85 -20.62 14.51 -14.29
C GLU A 85 -20.18 14.82 -12.83
N GLN A 86 -20.08 16.11 -12.52
CA GLN A 86 -20.13 16.79 -11.21
C GLN A 86 -20.14 15.98 -9.88
N GLU A 87 -19.20 16.32 -8.99
CA GLU A 87 -19.37 16.31 -7.51
C GLU A 87 -20.42 17.38 -7.09
N PRO A 88 -20.83 17.58 -5.81
CA PRO A 88 -20.47 16.90 -4.55
C PRO A 88 -21.68 16.63 -3.62
N GLN A 89 -21.68 15.60 -2.75
CA GLN A 89 -22.54 15.63 -1.54
C GLN A 89 -21.85 15.03 -0.31
N VAL A 90 -21.68 15.91 0.68
CA VAL A 90 -21.39 15.66 2.09
C VAL A 90 -22.65 15.07 2.76
N GLU A 91 -22.42 14.31 3.83
CA GLU A 91 -23.27 14.21 5.04
C GLU A 91 -23.91 12.85 5.38
N GLU A 92 -23.65 12.48 6.64
CA GLU A 92 -24.44 11.67 7.57
C GLU A 92 -24.55 10.13 7.51
N LYS A 93 -23.91 9.51 8.52
CA LYS A 93 -24.28 8.22 9.15
C LYS A 93 -25.77 8.25 9.56
N PRO A 94 -26.49 7.12 9.52
CA PRO A 94 -26.73 6.44 10.80
C PRO A 94 -26.78 4.90 10.79
N LYS A 95 -26.66 4.39 12.02
CA LYS A 95 -26.61 3.00 12.52
C LYS A 95 -27.70 2.06 11.98
N LYS A 96 -27.36 0.77 11.78
CA LYS A 96 -28.23 -0.34 12.19
C LYS A 96 -27.45 -1.58 12.66
N GLN A 97 -27.95 -2.14 13.76
CA GLN A 97 -27.36 -3.12 14.68
C GLN A 97 -27.62 -4.59 14.30
N ARG A 98 -26.60 -5.44 14.54
CA ARG A 98 -26.56 -6.75 15.26
C ARG A 98 -27.31 -8.02 14.74
N LYS A 99 -26.50 -9.04 14.30
CA LYS A 99 -26.35 -10.49 14.68
C LYS A 99 -27.57 -11.33 15.14
N PRO A 100 -27.68 -12.66 14.82
CA PRO A 100 -26.86 -13.72 15.46
C PRO A 100 -26.50 -14.98 14.62
N ARG A 101 -25.76 -15.89 15.29
CA ARG A 101 -25.01 -17.09 14.87
C ARG A 101 -25.81 -18.39 15.13
N ALA A 102 -25.75 -19.38 14.23
CA ALA A 102 -25.93 -20.84 14.48
C ALA A 102 -25.48 -21.58 13.19
N LYS A 103 -24.44 -22.43 13.11
CA LYS A 103 -24.06 -23.70 13.78
C LYS A 103 -24.94 -24.92 13.38
N LYS A 104 -24.40 -25.76 12.49
CA LYS A 104 -24.56 -27.23 12.33
C LYS A 104 -23.43 -27.67 11.38
N ALA A 105 -22.40 -28.47 11.72
CA ALA A 105 -22.36 -29.86 12.22
C ALA A 105 -23.33 -30.73 11.40
N GLU A 106 -22.97 -31.77 10.66
CA GLU A 106 -22.01 -32.88 10.77
C GLU A 106 -22.16 -33.62 9.41
N ALA A 107 -21.16 -34.20 8.75
CA ALA A 107 -20.67 -35.55 8.97
C ALA A 107 -19.63 -35.85 7.86
N GLU A 108 -18.45 -36.39 8.24
CA GLU A 108 -17.98 -37.74 7.85
C GLU A 108 -17.36 -37.83 6.44
N SER A 109 -16.26 -38.53 6.17
CA SER A 109 -15.21 -39.16 6.98
C SER A 109 -14.11 -39.60 6.01
N GLN A 110 -12.87 -39.47 6.47
CA GLN A 110 -11.68 -40.31 6.22
C GLN A 110 -11.62 -41.24 4.98
N ALA A 111 -10.61 -41.00 4.14
CA ALA A 111 -9.78 -42.04 3.52
C ALA A 111 -8.37 -41.46 3.31
N LEU A 112 -7.45 -41.72 4.23
CA LEU A 112 -6.42 -42.75 4.15
C LEU A 112 -5.23 -42.35 3.26
N ALA A 113 -4.15 -42.03 3.97
CA ALA A 113 -2.77 -42.03 3.51
C ALA A 113 -2.33 -43.40 3.00
N GLN A 114 -1.19 -43.42 2.30
CA GLN A 114 -0.49 -44.57 1.70
C GLN A 114 -1.08 -44.92 0.32
N VAL A 115 -0.36 -44.78 -0.78
CA VAL A 115 0.79 -45.61 -1.13
C VAL A 115 1.85 -44.76 -1.84
N ALA A 116 2.97 -44.57 -1.15
CA ALA A 116 4.25 -44.42 -1.81
C ALA A 116 4.66 -45.77 -2.42
N GLU A 117 5.54 -45.70 -3.40
CA GLU A 117 6.36 -46.75 -3.99
C GLU A 117 5.97 -47.35 -5.36
N GLN A 118 6.98 -47.27 -6.23
CA GLN A 118 7.30 -48.14 -7.35
C GLN A 118 6.51 -47.97 -8.65
N LYS A 119 7.01 -47.04 -9.48
CA LYS A 119 7.41 -47.37 -10.86
C LYS A 119 8.71 -46.63 -11.23
N GLY A 120 9.84 -47.19 -10.79
CA GLY A 120 11.09 -47.06 -11.53
C GLY A 120 10.96 -47.89 -12.80
N LEU A 121 11.05 -47.23 -13.96
CA LEU A 121 11.37 -47.79 -15.28
C LEU A 121 11.31 -46.63 -16.29
N ILE A 122 12.29 -45.72 -16.20
CA ILE A 122 12.71 -44.94 -17.36
C ILE A 122 14.08 -45.52 -17.71
N ALA A 123 14.04 -46.40 -18.71
CA ALA A 123 15.21 -46.90 -19.40
C ALA A 123 15.92 -45.72 -20.07
N PHE A 124 17.18 -45.52 -19.71
CA PHE A 124 18.13 -44.78 -20.53
C PHE A 124 19.23 -45.78 -20.87
N LEU A 125 19.28 -46.14 -22.14
CA LEU A 125 20.32 -46.90 -22.81
C LEU A 125 20.78 -46.02 -23.97
#